data_AF-A0A6C0UMU8-F1
#
_entry.id   AF-A0A6C0UMU8-F1
#
_cell.length_a   1.000
_cell.length_b   1.000
_cell.length_c   1.000
_cell.angle_alpha   90.00
_cell.angle_beta   90.00
_cell.angle_gamma   90.00
#
_symmetry.space_group_name_H-M   'P 1'
#
loop_
_entity.id
_entity.type
_entity.pdbx_description
1 polymer ?
#
loop_
_entity_poly.entity_id
_entity_poly.type
_entity_poly.pdbx_seq_one_letter_code
_entity_poly.pdbx_strand_id
1 'polypeptide(L)'
;MSLTHRDVATVGIGGPVGSGKTSLLTELVPQLREQGLNVGVIANDILTQEDADVLRERFAGVVPESLVAGVETGACPHTGIREDPSMNLQQIDDFLADHPELDIVLIESGGDNLAATFNPELADYSLYVISVAEGDDIPRKRGPGVVDCDLLVINKTDLAPHVDADLDVMERDAKAVRSGPFVFTDCRSQTGIEEVLTHVREGVLFA
;
A
#
# COMPACT_ATOMS: atom_id res chain seq x y z
N MET A 1 27.92 5.54 10.33
CA MET A 1 26.88 4.83 11.08
C MET A 1 26.23 3.86 10.12
N SER A 2 25.77 2.69 10.58
CA SER A 2 24.95 1.82 9.73
C SER A 2 23.62 2.51 9.45
N LEU A 3 23.10 2.40 8.23
CA LEU A 3 21.74 2.81 7.90
C LEU A 3 20.74 1.90 8.63
N THR A 4 19.55 2.43 8.88
CA THR A 4 18.42 1.76 9.54
C THR A 4 17.12 2.14 8.84
N HIS A 5 16.00 1.50 9.19
CA HIS A 5 14.66 1.79 8.70
C HIS A 5 14.24 3.26 8.82
N ARG A 6 14.92 4.05 9.65
CA ARG A 6 14.70 5.50 9.79
C ARG A 6 15.38 6.34 8.72
N ASP A 7 16.23 5.74 7.90
CA ASP A 7 17.03 6.38 6.86
C ASP A 7 16.48 6.14 5.44
N VAL A 8 15.31 5.50 5.32
CA VAL A 8 14.62 5.23 4.04
C VAL A 8 13.13 5.60 4.16
N ALA A 9 12.55 6.06 3.06
CA ALA A 9 11.11 6.34 3.00
C ALA A 9 10.30 5.03 3.05
N THR A 10 9.24 5.00 3.84
CA THR A 10 8.37 3.82 3.96
C THR A 10 6.92 4.17 3.65
N VAL A 11 6.29 3.34 2.80
CA VAL A 11 4.89 3.52 2.40
C VAL A 11 4.08 2.27 2.70
N GLY A 12 3.16 2.38 3.65
CA GLY A 12 2.22 1.31 3.97
C GLY A 12 1.05 1.28 2.99
N ILE A 13 0.72 0.12 2.44
CA ILE A 13 -0.44 -0.10 1.56
C ILE A 13 -1.38 -1.07 2.26
N GLY A 14 -2.43 -0.53 2.87
CA GLY A 14 -3.43 -1.26 3.64
C GLY A 14 -4.76 -1.39 2.92
N GLY A 15 -5.65 -2.25 3.42
CA GLY A 15 -6.99 -2.38 2.85
C GLY A 15 -7.59 -3.80 2.92
N PRO A 16 -8.91 -3.93 2.64
CA PRO A 16 -9.61 -5.21 2.64
C PRO A 16 -9.02 -6.28 1.73
N VAL A 17 -9.35 -7.53 2.04
CA VAL A 17 -9.06 -8.68 1.17
C VAL A 17 -9.69 -8.40 -0.20
N GLY A 18 -8.89 -8.49 -1.25
CA GLY A 18 -9.37 -8.30 -2.62
C GLY A 18 -9.63 -6.85 -3.03
N SER A 19 -9.30 -5.84 -2.24
CA SER A 19 -9.47 -4.42 -2.64
C SER A 19 -8.56 -3.99 -3.81
N GLY A 20 -7.47 -4.73 -4.02
CA GLY A 20 -6.52 -4.53 -5.12
C GLY A 20 -5.20 -3.87 -4.70
N LYS A 21 -4.78 -4.03 -3.44
CA LYS A 21 -3.47 -3.60 -2.94
C LYS A 21 -2.31 -4.07 -3.82
N THR A 22 -2.19 -5.38 -4.05
CA THR A 22 -1.18 -5.97 -4.93
C THR A 22 -1.27 -5.47 -6.37
N SER A 23 -2.49 -5.21 -6.87
CA SER A 23 -2.70 -4.63 -8.20
C SER A 23 -2.21 -3.19 -8.27
N LEU A 24 -2.45 -2.39 -7.24
CA LEU A 24 -1.91 -1.03 -7.15
C LEU A 24 -0.39 -1.08 -7.08
N LEU A 25 0.17 -1.93 -6.21
CA LEU A 25 1.62 -2.10 -6.05
C LEU A 25 2.30 -2.52 -7.37
N THR A 26 1.66 -3.39 -8.14
CA THR A 26 2.10 -3.79 -9.50
C THR A 26 2.28 -2.59 -10.43
N GLU A 27 1.39 -1.61 -10.36
CA GLU A 27 1.42 -0.45 -11.25
C GLU A 27 2.38 0.64 -10.74
N LEU A 28 2.51 0.79 -9.42
CA LEU A 28 3.38 1.80 -8.80
C LEU A 28 4.86 1.47 -8.92
N VAL A 29 5.26 0.22 -8.64
CA VAL A 29 6.69 -0.17 -8.56
C VAL A 29 7.45 0.09 -9.86
N PRO A 30 6.99 -0.35 -11.05
CA PRO A 30 7.70 -0.09 -12.30
C PRO A 30 7.85 1.41 -12.60
N GLN A 31 6.81 2.19 -12.33
CA GLN A 31 6.83 3.64 -12.58
C GLN A 31 7.76 4.39 -11.64
N LEU A 32 7.87 3.97 -10.38
CA LEU A 32 8.88 4.51 -9.44
C LEU A 32 10.30 4.16 -9.90
N ARG A 33 10.52 2.93 -10.38
CA ARG A 33 11.81 2.51 -10.96
C ARG A 33 12.17 3.28 -12.22
N GLU A 34 11.21 3.53 -13.11
CA GLU A 34 11.38 4.36 -14.32
C GLU A 34 11.79 5.80 -13.99
N GLN A 35 11.37 6.31 -12.83
CA GLN A 35 11.77 7.62 -12.32
C GLN A 35 13.16 7.61 -11.66
N GLY A 36 13.84 6.46 -11.62
CA GLY A 36 15.20 6.31 -11.13
C GLY A 36 15.33 6.02 -9.64
N LEU A 37 14.22 5.71 -8.94
CA LEU A 37 14.22 5.37 -7.52
C LEU A 37 14.59 3.91 -7.30
N ASN A 38 15.31 3.60 -6.23
CA ASN A 38 15.55 2.26 -5.72
C ASN A 38 14.41 1.86 -4.79
N VAL A 39 13.68 0.81 -5.17
CA VAL A 39 12.42 0.42 -4.54
C VAL A 39 12.58 -0.95 -3.90
N GLY A 40 12.25 -1.04 -2.62
CA GLY A 40 12.04 -2.29 -1.90
C GLY A 40 10.56 -2.61 -1.77
N VAL A 41 10.22 -3.89 -1.69
CA VAL A 41 8.84 -4.37 -1.56
C VAL A 41 8.78 -5.41 -0.45
N ILE A 42 7.85 -5.22 0.48
CA ILE A 42 7.53 -6.19 1.51
C ILE A 42 6.05 -6.57 1.39
N ALA A 43 5.77 -7.85 1.22
CA ALA A 43 4.42 -8.39 1.32
C ALA A 43 4.23 -9.05 2.69
N ASN A 44 3.19 -8.63 3.43
CA ASN A 44 2.80 -9.29 4.66
C ASN A 44 1.69 -10.31 4.40
N ASP A 45 1.90 -11.53 4.84
CA ASP A 45 0.86 -12.57 4.86
C ASP A 45 0.91 -13.31 6.20
N ILE A 46 -0.19 -13.98 6.55
CA ILE A 46 -0.35 -14.63 7.85
C ILE A 46 0.48 -15.91 7.92
N LEU A 47 0.51 -16.70 6.84
CA LEU A 47 1.02 -18.08 6.87
C LEU A 47 1.85 -18.49 5.65
N THR A 48 1.97 -17.66 4.60
CA THR A 48 2.60 -18.09 3.35
C THR A 48 3.56 -17.04 2.79
N GLN A 49 4.45 -17.51 1.91
CA GLN A 49 5.31 -16.66 1.09
C GLN A 49 4.73 -16.47 -0.32
N GLU A 50 3.51 -16.98 -0.59
CA GLU A 50 2.96 -17.04 -1.96
C GLU A 50 2.85 -15.65 -2.57
N ASP A 51 2.37 -14.66 -1.80
CA ASP A 51 2.28 -13.28 -2.26
C ASP A 51 3.67 -12.70 -2.61
N ALA A 52 4.69 -13.00 -1.80
CA ALA A 52 6.06 -12.54 -2.05
C ALA A 52 6.67 -13.21 -3.30
N ASP A 53 6.44 -14.50 -3.51
CA ASP A 53 6.90 -15.22 -4.70
C ASP A 53 6.22 -14.69 -5.97
N VAL A 54 4.92 -14.43 -5.92
CA VAL A 54 4.18 -13.80 -7.02
C VAL A 54 4.74 -12.40 -7.32
N LEU A 55 5.08 -11.61 -6.29
CA LEU A 55 5.69 -10.29 -6.48
C LEU A 55 7.12 -10.40 -7.04
N ARG A 56 7.92 -11.37 -6.61
CA ARG A 56 9.26 -11.63 -7.19
C ARG A 56 9.18 -11.94 -8.68
N GLU A 57 8.29 -12.85 -9.06
CA GLU A 57 8.07 -13.19 -10.47
C GLU A 57 7.61 -11.97 -11.27
N ARG A 58 6.69 -11.19 -10.70
CA ARG A 58 6.12 -10.01 -11.34
C ARG A 58 7.12 -8.87 -11.52
N PHE A 59 8.03 -8.68 -10.56
CA PHE A 59 9.07 -7.65 -10.61
C PHE A 59 10.41 -8.14 -11.12
N ALA A 60 10.47 -9.37 -11.65
CA ALA A 60 11.68 -9.91 -12.26
C ALA A 60 12.20 -8.96 -13.35
N GLY A 61 13.44 -8.49 -13.19
CA GLY A 61 14.08 -7.53 -14.09
C GLY A 61 13.70 -6.05 -13.86
N VAL A 62 12.79 -5.76 -12.92
CA VAL A 62 12.39 -4.39 -12.52
C VAL A 62 12.99 -4.03 -11.15
N VAL A 63 12.88 -4.95 -10.19
CA VAL A 63 13.44 -4.84 -8.83
C VAL A 63 14.38 -6.02 -8.59
N PRO A 64 15.55 -5.83 -7.95
CA PRO A 64 16.39 -6.95 -7.49
C PRO A 64 15.59 -7.91 -6.60
N GLU A 65 15.72 -9.22 -6.80
CA GLU A 65 14.98 -10.21 -6.01
C GLU A 65 15.25 -10.09 -4.50
N SER A 66 16.45 -9.65 -4.11
CA SER A 66 16.82 -9.38 -2.71
C SER A 66 16.12 -8.17 -2.09
N LEU A 67 15.42 -7.35 -2.89
CA LEU A 67 14.59 -6.24 -2.44
C LEU A 67 13.08 -6.57 -2.49
N VAL A 68 12.72 -7.86 -2.64
CA VAL A 68 11.34 -8.34 -2.54
C VAL A 68 11.25 -9.43 -1.48
N ALA A 69 10.62 -9.12 -0.35
CA ALA A 69 10.53 -9.99 0.82
C ALA A 69 9.07 -10.29 1.21
N GLY A 70 8.86 -11.47 1.77
CA GLY A 70 7.62 -11.86 2.42
C GLY A 70 7.82 -11.90 3.93
N VAL A 71 6.98 -11.18 4.67
CA VAL A 71 6.96 -11.19 6.14
C VAL A 71 5.76 -12.00 6.59
N GLU A 72 6.04 -13.17 7.17
CA GLU A 72 5.02 -14.01 7.79
C GLU A 72 4.72 -13.49 9.19
N THR A 73 3.58 -12.83 9.36
CA THR A 73 3.23 -12.20 10.64
C THR A 73 2.84 -13.22 11.71
N GLY A 74 2.41 -14.43 11.31
CA GLY A 74 1.94 -15.50 12.22
C GLY A 74 0.72 -15.14 13.06
N ALA A 75 0.10 -13.98 12.79
CA ALA A 75 -0.99 -13.38 13.56
C ALA A 75 -1.91 -12.57 12.62
N CYS A 76 -2.95 -11.93 13.18
CA CYS A 76 -3.80 -11.03 12.41
C CYS A 76 -2.96 -9.99 11.65
N PRO A 77 -3.29 -9.63 10.40
CA PRO A 77 -2.46 -8.74 9.59
C PRO A 77 -2.13 -7.41 10.28
N HIS A 78 -3.07 -6.83 11.04
CA HIS A 78 -2.82 -5.61 11.80
C HIS A 78 -1.65 -5.73 12.79
N THR A 79 -1.42 -6.92 13.39
CA THR A 79 -0.35 -7.10 14.38
C THR A 79 1.01 -6.80 13.75
N GLY A 80 1.28 -7.35 12.57
CA GLY A 80 2.57 -7.19 11.89
C GLY A 80 2.82 -5.80 11.32
N ILE A 81 1.78 -4.97 11.18
CA ILE A 81 1.91 -3.60 10.65
C ILE A 81 1.67 -2.51 11.70
N ARG A 82 1.09 -2.85 12.87
CA ARG A 82 0.66 -1.87 13.88
C ARG A 82 1.17 -2.20 15.27
N GLU A 83 0.68 -3.27 15.89
CA GLU A 83 0.99 -3.58 17.29
C GLU A 83 2.45 -4.01 17.50
N ASP A 84 3.01 -4.77 16.57
CA ASP A 84 4.39 -5.24 16.59
C ASP A 84 4.97 -5.25 15.16
N PRO A 85 5.43 -4.10 14.66
CA PRO A 85 6.02 -3.99 13.33
C PRO A 85 7.46 -4.50 13.25
N SER A 86 7.99 -5.11 14.32
CA SER A 86 9.42 -5.43 14.45
C SER A 86 9.98 -6.27 13.31
N MET A 87 9.20 -7.23 12.78
CA MET A 87 9.62 -8.06 11.65
C MET A 87 9.76 -7.25 10.36
N ASN A 88 8.85 -6.31 10.10
CA ASN A 88 8.97 -5.42 8.95
C ASN A 88 10.13 -4.45 9.12
N LEU A 89 10.31 -3.86 10.31
CA LEU A 89 11.43 -2.95 10.60
C LEU A 89 12.79 -3.65 10.42
N GLN A 90 12.93 -4.88 10.93
CA GLN A 90 14.14 -5.68 10.73
C GLN A 90 14.38 -5.98 9.25
N GLN A 91 13.33 -6.33 8.49
CA GLN A 91 13.47 -6.60 7.06
C GLN A 91 13.92 -5.35 6.28
N ILE A 92 13.49 -4.15 6.68
CA ILE A 92 13.96 -2.89 6.09
C ILE A 92 15.44 -2.64 6.44
N ASP A 93 15.83 -2.88 7.70
CA ASP A 93 17.25 -2.81 8.11
C ASP A 93 18.12 -3.77 7.28
N ASP A 94 17.63 -4.99 7.03
CA ASP A 94 18.32 -5.99 6.21
C ASP A 94 18.43 -5.55 4.74
N PHE A 95 17.37 -4.95 4.16
CA PHE A 95 17.44 -4.36 2.83
C PHE A 95 18.51 -3.27 2.73
N LEU A 96 18.59 -2.38 3.71
CA LEU A 96 19.56 -1.28 3.72
C LEU A 96 21.00 -1.74 3.97
N ALA A 97 21.19 -2.86 4.67
CA ALA A 97 22.51 -3.46 4.86
C ALA A 97 23.11 -3.92 3.52
N ASP A 98 22.28 -4.47 2.64
CA ASP A 98 22.69 -4.99 1.32
C ASP A 98 22.60 -3.93 0.21
N HIS A 99 21.65 -3.00 0.30
CA HIS A 99 21.34 -1.96 -0.69
C HIS A 99 21.24 -0.57 -0.01
N PRO A 100 22.38 0.04 0.35
CA PRO A 100 22.40 1.34 1.03
C PRO A 100 21.87 2.51 0.18
N GLU A 101 21.64 2.30 -1.11
CA GLU A 101 21.05 3.27 -2.05
C GLU A 101 19.52 3.23 -2.12
N LEU A 102 18.86 2.43 -1.28
CA LEU A 102 17.40 2.28 -1.27
C LEU A 102 16.71 3.61 -0.98
N ASP A 103 15.80 4.03 -1.87
CA ASP A 103 15.10 5.30 -1.73
C ASP A 103 13.76 5.14 -1.00
N ILE A 104 13.05 4.03 -1.28
CA ILE A 104 11.69 3.81 -0.78
C ILE A 104 11.39 2.31 -0.59
N VAL A 105 10.64 1.97 0.45
CA VAL A 105 10.08 0.63 0.68
C VAL A 105 8.55 0.68 0.68
N LEU A 106 7.93 -0.09 -0.20
CA LEU A 106 6.48 -0.30 -0.22
C LEU A 106 6.12 -1.55 0.60
N ILE A 107 5.23 -1.39 1.58
CA ILE A 107 4.85 -2.44 2.52
C ILE A 107 3.36 -2.75 2.32
N GLU A 108 3.06 -3.85 1.63
CA GLU A 108 1.70 -4.34 1.51
C GLU A 108 1.29 -5.07 2.79
N SER A 109 0.15 -4.68 3.37
CA SER A 109 -0.45 -5.44 4.46
C SER A 109 -1.15 -6.69 3.94
N GLY A 110 -1.30 -7.71 4.80
CA GLY A 110 -2.33 -8.72 4.59
C GLY A 110 -3.72 -8.06 4.52
N GLY A 111 -4.66 -8.68 3.83
CA GLY A 111 -6.02 -8.16 3.75
C GLY A 111 -6.72 -8.19 5.12
N ASP A 112 -7.21 -7.04 5.58
CA ASP A 112 -7.88 -6.91 6.89
C ASP A 112 -9.07 -5.95 6.81
N ASN A 113 -9.87 -5.89 7.86
CA ASN A 113 -11.05 -5.06 7.95
C ASN A 113 -10.72 -3.55 7.97
N LEU A 114 -11.76 -2.71 7.93
CA LEU A 114 -11.67 -1.25 7.83
C LEU A 114 -10.94 -0.56 9.01
N ALA A 115 -10.60 -1.29 10.08
CA ALA A 115 -9.85 -0.77 11.23
C ALA A 115 -8.33 -0.93 11.14
N ALA A 116 -7.82 -1.60 10.10
CA ALA A 116 -6.39 -1.73 9.90
C ALA A 116 -5.76 -0.36 9.55
N THR A 117 -4.66 -0.05 10.24
CA THR A 117 -3.87 1.18 10.16
C THR A 117 -2.42 0.80 10.39
N PHE A 118 -1.47 1.59 9.88
CA PHE A 118 -0.04 1.33 10.09
C PHE A 118 0.49 2.01 11.36
N ASN A 119 1.50 1.40 11.98
CA ASN A 119 2.30 2.06 13.00
C ASN A 119 3.07 3.24 12.36
N PRO A 120 3.06 4.45 12.96
CA PRO A 120 3.88 5.56 12.47
C PRO A 120 5.39 5.31 12.50
N GLU A 121 5.87 4.31 13.25
CA GLU A 121 7.27 3.88 13.20
C GLU A 121 7.57 3.00 11.97
N LEU A 122 6.53 2.39 11.35
CA LEU A 122 6.67 1.51 10.20
C LEU A 122 6.40 2.18 8.86
N ALA A 123 5.46 3.14 8.82
CA ALA A 123 5.07 3.81 7.59
C ALA A 123 5.06 5.32 7.80
N ASP A 124 5.93 6.01 7.05
CA ASP A 124 5.97 7.47 6.97
C ASP A 124 4.71 8.01 6.27
N TYR A 125 4.13 7.21 5.37
CA TYR A 125 2.91 7.52 4.65
C TYR A 125 2.08 6.27 4.38
N SER A 126 0.77 6.41 4.51
CA SER A 126 -0.17 5.30 4.48
C SER A 126 -1.22 5.48 3.39
N LEU A 127 -1.28 4.48 2.51
CA LEU A 127 -2.36 4.29 1.55
C LEU A 127 -3.36 3.30 2.13
N TYR A 128 -4.64 3.59 1.98
CA TYR A 128 -5.70 2.64 2.27
C TYR A 128 -6.53 2.38 1.02
N VAL A 129 -6.55 1.15 0.56
CA VAL A 129 -7.19 0.74 -0.69
C VAL A 129 -8.52 0.05 -0.36
N ILE A 130 -9.61 0.66 -0.79
CA ILE A 130 -10.94 0.02 -0.84
C ILE A 130 -11.33 -0.22 -2.30
N SER A 131 -12.34 -1.05 -2.54
CA SER A 131 -12.81 -1.35 -3.90
C SER A 131 -14.29 -1.03 -4.05
N VAL A 132 -14.68 -0.51 -5.22
CA VAL A 132 -16.10 -0.29 -5.58
C VAL A 132 -16.93 -1.56 -5.44
N ALA A 133 -16.34 -2.73 -5.73
CA ALA A 133 -17.00 -4.03 -5.59
C ALA A 133 -17.36 -4.42 -4.14
N GLU A 134 -16.86 -3.68 -3.13
CA GLU A 134 -17.22 -3.89 -1.72
C GLU A 134 -18.54 -3.17 -1.35
N GLY A 135 -19.02 -2.27 -2.21
CA GLY A 135 -20.23 -1.46 -2.03
C GLY A 135 -19.93 0.05 -1.93
N ASP A 136 -20.84 0.88 -2.42
CA ASP A 136 -20.70 2.35 -2.35
C ASP A 136 -20.89 2.93 -0.93
N ASP A 137 -21.30 2.09 0.03
CA ASP A 137 -21.46 2.43 1.44
C ASP A 137 -20.17 2.25 2.27
N ILE A 138 -19.08 1.77 1.68
CA ILE A 138 -17.83 1.55 2.42
C ILE A 138 -17.27 2.84 3.03
N PRO A 139 -17.21 3.99 2.33
CA PRO A 139 -16.73 5.23 2.95
C PRO A 139 -17.54 5.65 4.18
N ARG A 140 -18.88 5.55 4.14
CA ARG A 140 -19.75 5.96 5.27
C ARG A 140 -19.62 5.08 6.51
N LYS A 141 -18.97 3.91 6.42
CA LYS A 141 -18.70 3.02 7.56
C LYS A 141 -17.59 3.55 8.49
N ARG A 142 -16.84 4.58 8.08
CA ARG A 142 -15.88 5.32 8.92
C ARG A 142 -14.84 4.44 9.62
N GLY A 143 -14.32 3.45 8.92
CA GLY A 143 -13.20 2.67 9.46
C GLY A 143 -11.94 3.55 9.59
N PRO A 144 -11.13 3.37 10.63
CA PRO A 144 -9.87 4.09 10.82
C PRO A 144 -8.98 4.14 9.58
N GLY A 145 -8.83 3.03 8.84
CA GLY A 145 -8.03 3.04 7.60
C GLY A 145 -8.60 4.00 6.55
N VAL A 146 -9.92 4.12 6.47
CA VAL A 146 -10.61 5.04 5.55
C VAL A 146 -10.62 6.49 6.06
N VAL A 147 -10.48 6.73 7.36
CA VAL A 147 -10.55 8.08 7.92
C VAL A 147 -9.16 8.69 8.09
N ASP A 148 -8.21 7.90 8.57
CA ASP A 148 -6.95 8.37 9.14
C ASP A 148 -5.74 8.17 8.20
N CYS A 149 -5.86 7.36 7.14
CA CYS A 149 -4.73 7.20 6.21
C CYS A 149 -4.43 8.50 5.46
N ASP A 150 -3.22 8.63 4.92
CA ASP A 150 -2.81 9.84 4.20
C ASP A 150 -3.49 9.93 2.83
N LEU A 151 -3.59 8.79 2.13
CA LEU A 151 -4.29 8.69 0.84
C LEU A 151 -5.28 7.53 0.82
N LEU A 152 -6.56 7.82 0.56
CA LEU A 152 -7.56 6.79 0.28
C LEU A 152 -7.57 6.47 -1.22
N VAL A 153 -7.41 5.21 -1.59
CA VAL A 153 -7.55 4.75 -2.96
C VAL A 153 -8.86 3.98 -3.08
N ILE A 154 -9.74 4.42 -3.99
CA ILE A 154 -11.01 3.77 -4.29
C ILE A 154 -10.87 3.08 -5.65
N ASN A 155 -10.53 1.80 -5.61
CA ASN A 155 -10.12 1.03 -6.79
C ASN A 155 -11.29 0.30 -7.46
N LYS A 156 -11.03 -0.20 -8.69
CA LYS A 156 -11.96 -0.97 -9.52
C LYS A 156 -13.21 -0.18 -9.93
N THR A 157 -13.01 1.08 -10.31
CA THR A 157 -14.10 1.96 -10.76
C THR A 157 -14.82 1.42 -12.00
N ASP A 158 -14.14 0.59 -12.79
CA ASP A 158 -14.72 -0.15 -13.93
C ASP A 158 -15.85 -1.10 -13.51
N LEU A 159 -15.89 -1.54 -12.25
CA LEU A 159 -16.89 -2.48 -11.74
C LEU A 159 -18.18 -1.81 -11.26
N ALA A 160 -18.24 -0.48 -11.13
CA ALA A 160 -19.42 0.22 -10.61
C ALA A 160 -20.75 -0.20 -11.29
N PRO A 161 -20.83 -0.33 -12.64
CA PRO A 161 -22.06 -0.74 -13.33
C PRO A 161 -22.46 -2.20 -13.11
N HIS A 162 -21.59 -3.01 -12.49
CA HIS A 162 -21.79 -4.44 -12.29
C HIS A 162 -22.19 -4.80 -10.85
N VAL A 163 -22.07 -3.86 -9.91
CA VAL A 163 -22.34 -4.07 -8.48
C VAL A 163 -23.34 -3.04 -7.91
N ASP A 164 -24.03 -2.31 -8.77
CA ASP A 164 -24.99 -1.26 -8.41
C ASP A 164 -24.40 -0.20 -7.46
N ALA A 165 -23.13 0.18 -7.69
CA ALA A 165 -22.43 1.20 -6.91
C ALA A 165 -22.41 2.54 -7.64
N ASP A 166 -22.62 3.63 -6.89
CA ASP A 166 -22.55 5.00 -7.41
C ASP A 166 -21.26 5.70 -6.98
N LEU A 167 -20.42 6.07 -7.95
CA LEU A 167 -19.15 6.75 -7.69
C LEU A 167 -19.35 8.16 -7.10
N ASP A 168 -20.43 8.87 -7.45
CA ASP A 168 -20.73 10.19 -6.90
C ASP A 168 -21.10 10.08 -5.41
N VAL A 169 -21.77 8.98 -5.02
CA VAL A 169 -22.06 8.67 -3.62
C VAL A 169 -20.78 8.37 -2.86
N MET A 170 -19.89 7.54 -3.42
CA MET A 170 -18.60 7.22 -2.80
C MET A 170 -17.73 8.47 -2.62
N GLU A 171 -17.66 9.34 -3.62
CA GLU A 171 -16.94 10.62 -3.56
C GLU A 171 -17.50 11.52 -2.46
N ARG A 172 -18.82 11.73 -2.46
CA ARG A 172 -19.48 12.58 -1.45
C ARG A 172 -19.20 12.06 -0.04
N ASP A 173 -19.31 10.75 0.14
CA ASP A 173 -19.17 10.14 1.46
C ASP A 173 -17.70 10.11 1.91
N ALA A 174 -16.75 9.87 1.01
CA ALA A 174 -15.32 10.02 1.30
C ALA A 174 -15.02 11.45 1.78
N LYS A 175 -15.44 12.48 1.04
CA LYS A 175 -15.28 13.88 1.46
C LYS A 175 -15.94 14.22 2.79
N ALA A 176 -16.99 13.50 3.18
CA ALA A 176 -17.71 13.74 4.42
C ALA A 176 -17.06 13.08 5.65
N VAL A 177 -16.28 12.01 5.47
CA VAL A 177 -15.70 11.24 6.59
C VAL A 177 -14.22 11.51 6.82
N ARG A 178 -13.48 12.01 5.82
CA ARG A 178 -12.05 12.30 5.89
C ARG A 178 -11.74 13.68 5.31
N SER A 179 -10.65 14.30 5.80
CA SER A 179 -10.10 15.56 5.27
C SER A 179 -8.95 15.36 4.30
N GLY A 180 -8.28 14.19 4.35
CA GLY A 180 -7.18 13.84 3.45
C GLY A 180 -7.66 13.50 2.03
N PRO A 181 -6.76 13.51 1.04
CA PRO A 181 -7.09 13.21 -0.34
C PRO A 181 -7.61 11.79 -0.52
N PHE A 182 -8.35 11.59 -1.61
CA PHE A 182 -8.69 10.28 -2.13
C PHE A 182 -8.60 10.29 -3.66
N VAL A 183 -8.29 9.14 -4.24
CA VAL A 183 -8.16 8.96 -5.70
C VAL A 183 -8.98 7.76 -6.13
N PHE A 184 -9.77 7.93 -7.20
CA PHE A 184 -10.41 6.82 -7.90
C PHE A 184 -9.43 6.16 -8.85
N THR A 185 -9.36 4.83 -8.81
CA THR A 185 -8.46 4.07 -9.69
C THR A 185 -9.15 2.92 -10.39
N ASP A 186 -8.64 2.63 -11.58
CA ASP A 186 -8.76 1.32 -12.22
C ASP A 186 -7.36 0.89 -12.62
N CYS A 187 -6.76 0.00 -11.81
CA CYS A 187 -5.41 -0.50 -12.05
C CYS A 187 -5.28 -1.21 -13.41
N ARG A 188 -6.36 -1.80 -13.96
CA ARG A 188 -6.29 -2.53 -15.23
C ARG A 188 -6.14 -1.60 -16.43
N SER A 189 -6.77 -0.43 -16.36
CA SER A 189 -6.63 0.63 -17.37
C SER A 189 -5.57 1.68 -17.00
N GLN A 190 -4.90 1.50 -15.86
CA GLN A 190 -3.96 2.46 -15.26
C GLN A 190 -4.58 3.84 -14.98
N THR A 191 -5.92 3.93 -14.89
CA THR A 191 -6.61 5.18 -14.56
C THR A 191 -6.33 5.54 -13.10
N GLY A 192 -5.94 6.80 -12.86
CA GLY A 192 -5.66 7.35 -11.52
C GLY A 192 -4.30 6.97 -10.93
N ILE A 193 -3.52 6.10 -11.57
CA ILE A 193 -2.23 5.65 -11.03
C ILE A 193 -1.20 6.80 -10.96
N GLU A 194 -1.16 7.68 -11.96
CA GLU A 194 -0.28 8.86 -11.96
C GLU A 194 -0.59 9.82 -10.80
N GLU A 195 -1.87 9.97 -10.45
CA GLU A 195 -2.30 10.80 -9.33
C GLU A 195 -1.88 10.18 -7.98
N VAL A 196 -2.01 8.85 -7.83
CA VAL A 196 -1.49 8.12 -6.66
C VAL A 196 0.03 8.30 -6.54
N LEU A 197 0.77 8.14 -7.63
CA LEU A 197 2.23 8.35 -7.64
C LEU A 197 2.61 9.77 -7.22
N THR A 198 1.86 10.77 -7.69
CA THR A 198 2.10 12.17 -7.33
C THR A 198 1.96 12.36 -5.82
N HIS A 199 0.87 11.84 -5.23
CA HIS A 199 0.66 11.89 -3.78
C HIS A 199 1.75 11.17 -2.98
N VAL A 200 2.16 9.97 -3.39
CA VAL A 200 3.24 9.22 -2.73
C VAL A 200 4.55 10.01 -2.78
N ARG A 201 4.90 10.60 -3.91
CA ARG A 201 6.14 11.37 -4.06
C ARG A 201 6.14 12.63 -3.19
N GLU A 202 5.06 13.40 -3.25
CA GLU A 202 4.92 14.63 -2.46
C GLU A 202 4.85 14.34 -0.95
N GLY A 203 4.20 13.24 -0.57
CA GLY A 203 4.00 12.86 0.82
C GLY A 203 5.23 12.28 1.52
N VAL A 204 6.19 11.71 0.77
CA VAL A 204 7.31 10.96 1.38
C VAL A 204 8.68 11.36 0.86
N LEU A 205 8.81 11.58 -0.45
CA LEU A 205 10.12 11.85 -1.07
C LEU A 205 10.48 13.33 -1.07
N PHE A 206 9.51 14.21 -0.84
CA PHE A 206 9.68 15.67 -0.80
C PHE A 206 9.16 16.34 0.48
N ALA A 207 8.79 15.55 1.50
CA ALA A 207 8.28 16.01 2.78
C ALA A 207 9.38 16.54 3.72
#